data_AF-L8IM83-F1
#
_entry.id   AF-L8IM83-F1
#
_cell.length_a   1.000
_cell.length_b   1.000
_cell.length_c   1.000
_cell.angle_alpha   90.00
_cell.angle_beta   90.00
_cell.angle_gamma   90.00
#
_symmetry.space_group_name_H-M   'P 1'
#
loop_
_entity.id
_entity.type
_entity.pdbx_description
1 polymer ?
#
loop_
_entity_poly.entity_id
_entity_poly.type
_entity_poly.pdbx_seq_one_letter_code
_entity_poly.pdbx_strand_id
1 'polypeptide(L)' 'QGPKKHLNCIAAPKNWMLDKLTGVFAPHPSTSPHKLRECLPLIIFLRNR' A
#
# COMPACT_ATOMS: atom_id res chain seq x y z
N GLN A 1 -6.85 9.32 -19.28
CA GLN A 1 -6.08 9.04 -18.04
C GLN A 1 -5.87 7.54 -17.95
N GLY A 2 -4.62 7.08 -17.89
CA GLY A 2 -4.28 5.65 -17.82
C GLY A 2 -4.33 5.11 -16.38
N PRO A 3 -4.08 3.79 -16.20
CA PRO A 3 -4.03 3.19 -14.87
C PRO A 3 -2.92 3.81 -14.02
N LYS A 4 -3.28 4.22 -12.80
CA LYS A 4 -2.33 4.83 -11.86
C LYS A 4 -1.46 3.74 -11.24
N LYS A 5 -0.16 3.76 -11.50
CA LYS A 5 0.82 2.76 -11.00
C LYS A 5 1.38 3.07 -9.61
N HIS A 6 1.15 4.28 -9.10
CA HIS A 6 1.75 4.76 -7.85
C HIS A 6 0.67 5.11 -6.82
N LEU A 7 0.93 4.76 -5.56
CA LEU A 7 0.09 5.09 -4.42
C LEU A 7 0.87 5.98 -3.45
N ASN A 8 0.31 7.12 -3.06
CA ASN A 8 0.92 7.99 -2.04
C ASN A 8 0.70 7.39 -0.65
N CYS A 9 1.66 7.50 0.27
CA CYS A 9 1.54 7.01 1.65
C CYS A 9 0.32 7.55 2.39
N ILE A 10 0.00 8.84 2.20
CA ILE A 10 -1.15 9.49 2.84
C ILE A 10 -2.48 8.86 2.40
N ALA A 11 -2.53 8.36 1.16
CA ALA A 11 -3.70 7.72 0.57
C ALA A 11 -3.75 6.19 0.82
N ALA A 12 -2.73 5.64 1.48
CA ALA A 12 -2.70 4.22 1.82
C ALA A 12 -3.81 3.87 2.83
N PRO A 13 -4.38 2.66 2.74
CA PRO A 13 -5.30 2.15 3.74
C PRO A 13 -4.73 2.19 5.17
N LYS A 14 -5.55 2.54 6.16
CA LYS A 14 -5.14 2.63 7.57
C LYS A 14 -4.72 1.28 8.17
N ASN A 15 -5.30 0.18 7.69
CA ASN A 15 -5.01 -1.18 8.14
C ASN A 15 -3.58 -1.64 7.77
N TRP A 16 -2.89 -0.95 6.86
CA TRP A 16 -1.52 -1.29 6.45
C TRP A 16 -0.45 -0.91 7.47
N MET A 17 -0.82 -0.24 8.56
CA MET A 17 0.10 0.12 9.66
C MET A 17 1.36 0.85 9.16
N LEU A 18 1.23 1.65 8.10
CA LEU A 18 2.32 2.48 7.58
C LEU A 18 2.36 3.80 8.33
N ASP A 19 3.56 4.20 8.75
CA ASP A 19 3.80 5.55 9.21
C ASP A 19 3.66 6.55 8.05
N LYS A 20 2.94 7.65 8.31
CA LYS A 20 2.58 8.63 7.27
C LYS A 20 3.64 9.70 7.04
N LEU A 21 4.64 9.78 7.92
CA LEU A 21 5.66 10.83 7.93
C LEU A 21 6.99 10.34 7.37
N THR A 22 7.23 9.03 7.37
CA THR A 22 8.52 8.44 7.00
C THR A 22 8.72 8.34 5.47
N GLY A 23 7.64 8.35 4.67
CA GLY A 23 7.77 8.16 3.22
C GLY A 23 6.66 8.78 2.38
N VAL A 24 6.97 9.07 1.11
CA VAL A 24 6.05 9.70 0.15
C VAL A 24 5.15 8.66 -0.53
N PHE A 25 5.67 7.47 -0.83
CA PHE A 25 5.00 6.42 -1.60
C PHE A 25 4.79 5.15 -0.79
N ALA A 26 3.57 4.60 -0.88
CA ALA A 26 3.23 3.31 -0.34
C ALA A 26 3.39 2.21 -1.41
N PRO A 27 3.63 0.96 -1.00
CA PRO A 27 3.63 -0.16 -1.92
C PRO A 27 2.26 -0.25 -2.60
N HIS A 28 2.24 -0.18 -3.94
CA HIS A 28 1.03 -0.39 -4.73
C HIS A 28 0.88 -1.91 -4.98
N PRO A 29 -0.11 -2.58 -4.38
CA PRO A 29 -0.32 -4.01 -4.60
C PRO A 29 -0.63 -4.30 -6.07
N SER A 30 -0.10 -5.42 -6.57
CA SER A 30 -0.47 -5.96 -7.86
C SER A 30 -1.95 -6.37 -7.87
N THR A 31 -2.53 -6.51 -9.06
CA THR A 31 -3.88 -7.05 -9.23
C THR A 31 -3.97 -8.42 -8.56
N SER A 32 -4.80 -8.50 -7.52
CA SER A 32 -4.99 -9.66 -6.66
C SER A 32 -6.50 -9.89 -6.48
N PRO A 33 -6.94 -11.10 -6.12
CA PRO A 33 -8.36 -11.38 -5.83
C PRO A 33 -8.94 -10.44 -4.76
N HIS A 34 -8.09 -9.91 -3.88
CA HIS A 34 -8.48 -8.98 -2.84
C HIS A 34 -8.42 -7.52 -3.32
N LYS A 35 -9.43 -6.74 -2.94
CA LYS A 35 -9.47 -5.31 -3.24
C LYS A 35 -8.33 -4.59 -2.50
N LEU A 36 -7.89 -3.47 -3.06
CA LEU A 36 -6.82 -2.62 -2.52
C LEU A 36 -6.99 -2.24 -1.03
N ARG A 37 -8.24 -2.07 -0.56
CA ARG A 37 -8.53 -1.72 0.84
C ARG A 37 -8.64 -2.92 1.78
N GLU A 38 -8.83 -4.11 1.23
CA GLU A 38 -9.01 -5.37 1.96
C GLU A 38 -7.72 -6.20 2.00
N CYS A 39 -6.78 -5.93 1.10
CA CYS A 39 -5.48 -6.59 1.00
C CYS A 39 -4.47 -5.99 2.00
N LEU A 40 -3.55 -6.82 2.51
CA LEU A 40 -2.32 -6.42 3.20
C LEU A 40 -1.11 -6.80 2.32
N PRO A 41 -0.38 -5.84 1.73
CA PRO A 41 0.75 -6.14 0.86
C PRO A 41 1.84 -6.94 1.59
N LEU A 42 2.30 -8.05 0.99
CA LEU A 42 3.34 -8.93 1.56
C LEU A 42 4.61 -8.18 1.97
N ILE A 43 4.99 -7.14 1.22
CA ILE A 43 6.18 -6.34 1.54
C ILE A 43 6.07 -5.63 2.89
N ILE A 44 4.88 -5.28 3.35
CA ILE A 44 4.67 -4.68 4.67
C ILE A 44 4.91 -5.73 5.76
N PHE A 45 4.37 -6.94 5.57
CA PHE A 45 4.59 -8.05 6.50
C PHE A 45 6.07 -8.46 6.59
N LEU A 46 6.77 -8.49 5.45
CA LEU A 46 8.19 -8.84 5.41
C LEU A 46 9.12 -7.73 5.91
N ARG A 47 8.73 -6.44 5.74
CA ARG A 47 9.51 -5.29 6.25
C ARG A 47 9.36 -5.07 7.75
N ASN A 48 8.20 -5.43 8.31
CA ASN A 48 7.89 -5.25 9.72
C ASN A 48 8.08 -6.54 10.55
N ARG A 49 8.98 -7.43 10.11
CA ARG A 49 9.48 -8.54 10.94
C ARG A 49 10.60 -8.10 11.86
#